data_AF-A0ABD6XN57-F1
#
_entry.id   AF-A0ABD6XN57-F1
#
_cell.length_a   1.000
_cell.length_b   1.000
_cell.length_c   1.000
_cell.angle_alpha   90.00
_cell.angle_beta   90.00
_cell.angle_gamma   90.00
#
_symmetry.space_group_name_H-M   'P 1'
#
loop_
_entity.id
_entity.type
_entity.pdbx_description
1 polymer ?
#
loop_
_entity_poly.entity_id
_entity_poly.type
_entity_poly.pdbx_seq_one_letter_code
_entity_poly.pdbx_strand_id
1 'polypeptide(L)'
;MKILAFLFFLFVTLYFIWSSKISYGKKTLAGIGKAFVGVFIAIIAIGFVLKGLAAIIPGFTRDAAGDLMEALGASLFFIWGMRFILVGLCNMFGNIMDFHKKYNADNYRRFSPAINKLAPGLFIFSKVILSLGSIVIYYGIWLAN
;
A
#
# COMPACT_ATOMS: atom_id res chain seq x y z
N MET A 1 -15.00 -3.11 -19.00
CA MET A 1 -13.62 -3.33 -18.51
C MET A 1 -13.30 -2.55 -17.23
N LYS A 2 -13.63 -1.26 -17.14
CA LYS A 2 -13.37 -0.41 -15.95
C LYS A 2 -13.84 -1.00 -14.61
N ILE A 3 -15.07 -1.53 -14.54
CA ILE A 3 -15.61 -2.19 -13.32
C ILE A 3 -14.79 -3.43 -12.93
N LEU A 4 -14.36 -4.23 -13.90
CA LEU A 4 -13.54 -5.42 -13.62
C LEU A 4 -12.17 -5.03 -13.08
N ALA A 5 -11.54 -3.99 -13.65
CA ALA A 5 -10.28 -3.46 -13.15
C ALA A 5 -10.44 -2.88 -11.73
N PHE A 6 -11.49 -2.08 -11.49
CA PHE A 6 -11.86 -1.57 -10.16
C PHE A 6 -11.95 -2.70 -9.14
N LEU A 7 -12.76 -3.73 -9.41
CA LEU A 7 -12.94 -4.86 -8.50
C LEU A 7 -11.63 -5.63 -8.29
N PHE A 8 -10.89 -5.89 -9.36
CA PHE A 8 -9.61 -6.60 -9.30
C PHE A 8 -8.62 -5.88 -8.36
N PHE A 9 -8.36 -4.59 -8.60
CA PHE A 9 -7.42 -3.83 -7.78
C PHE A 9 -7.91 -3.66 -6.35
N LEU A 10 -9.22 -3.47 -6.15
CA LEU A 10 -9.80 -3.44 -4.82
C LEU A 10 -9.56 -4.75 -4.07
N PHE A 11 -9.89 -5.90 -4.66
CA PHE A 11 -9.70 -7.20 -4.00
C PHE A 11 -8.23 -7.49 -3.69
N VAL A 12 -7.32 -7.19 -4.62
CA VAL A 12 -5.87 -7.35 -4.40
C VAL A 12 -5.41 -6.48 -3.23
N THR A 13 -5.81 -5.21 -3.19
CA THR A 13 -5.43 -4.30 -2.10
C THR A 13 -6.01 -4.73 -0.76
N LEU A 14 -7.28 -5.13 -0.73
CA LEU A 14 -7.90 -5.68 0.49
C LEU A 14 -7.16 -6.93 0.97
N TYR A 15 -6.84 -7.87 0.07
CA TYR A 15 -6.05 -9.03 0.42
C TYR A 15 -4.68 -8.64 1.02
N PHE A 16 -3.99 -7.66 0.44
CA PHE A 16 -2.72 -7.15 0.95
C PHE A 16 -2.85 -6.50 2.34
N ILE A 17 -3.87 -5.67 2.56
CA ILE A 17 -4.17 -5.03 3.85
C ILE A 17 -4.45 -6.10 4.91
N TRP A 18 -5.31 -7.06 4.59
CA TRP A 18 -5.77 -8.04 5.57
C TRP A 18 -4.74 -9.14 5.86
N SER A 19 -3.93 -9.54 4.87
CA SER A 19 -2.80 -10.47 5.06
C SER A 19 -1.62 -9.88 5.83
N SER A 20 -1.55 -8.55 5.96
CA SER A 20 -0.48 -7.87 6.69
C SER A 20 -0.56 -8.17 8.19
N LYS A 21 0.60 -8.47 8.79
CA LYS A 21 0.75 -8.70 10.23
C LYS A 21 1.42 -7.50 10.88
N ILE A 22 1.23 -7.33 12.19
CA ILE A 22 2.00 -6.35 12.96
C ILE A 22 3.48 -6.74 12.85
N SER A 23 4.29 -5.87 12.25
CA SER A 23 5.71 -6.09 12.04
C SER A 23 6.43 -4.76 12.07
N TYR A 24 7.56 -4.71 12.76
CA TYR A 24 8.39 -3.52 12.90
C TYR A 24 9.87 -3.88 12.85
N GLY A 25 10.72 -2.86 12.69
CA GLY A 25 12.17 -3.00 12.68
C GLY A 25 12.81 -2.67 11.33
N LYS A 26 14.12 -2.42 11.39
CA LYS A 26 14.92 -1.92 10.25
C LYS A 26 14.90 -2.86 9.03
N LYS A 27 14.93 -4.18 9.25
CA LYS A 27 14.86 -5.18 8.16
C LYS A 27 13.51 -5.13 7.45
N THR A 28 12.41 -5.03 8.20
CA THR A 28 11.05 -4.92 7.64
C THR A 28 10.90 -3.65 6.83
N LEU A 29 11.36 -2.50 7.37
CA LEU A 29 11.30 -1.23 6.66
C LEU A 29 12.13 -1.24 5.37
N ALA A 30 13.36 -1.76 5.43
CA ALA A 30 14.23 -1.89 4.27
C ALA A 30 13.62 -2.83 3.21
N GLY A 31 13.03 -3.94 3.63
CA GLY A 31 12.36 -4.88 2.73
C GLY A 31 11.21 -4.23 1.97
N ILE A 32 10.38 -3.45 2.67
CA ILE A 32 9.26 -2.74 2.04
C ILE A 32 9.75 -1.59 1.17
N GLY A 33 10.76 -0.84 1.61
CA GLY A 33 11.37 0.21 0.79
C GLY A 33 11.93 -0.34 -0.52
N LYS A 34 12.63 -1.48 -0.49
CA LYS A 34 13.10 -2.17 -1.70
C LYS A 34 11.96 -2.60 -2.60
N ALA A 35 10.91 -3.19 -2.01
CA ALA A 35 9.75 -3.61 -2.78
C ALA A 35 9.05 -2.41 -3.44
N PHE A 36 8.96 -1.28 -2.75
CA PHE A 36 8.40 -0.03 -3.26
C PHE A 36 9.18 0.51 -4.46
N VAL A 37 10.52 0.48 -4.42
CA VAL A 37 11.36 0.79 -5.59
C VAL A 37 11.08 -0.17 -6.74
N GLY A 38 10.88 -1.46 -6.44
CA GLY A 38 10.49 -2.48 -7.43
C GLY A 38 9.17 -2.15 -8.15
N VAL A 39 8.21 -1.52 -7.48
CA VAL A 39 6.95 -1.07 -8.10
C VAL A 39 7.22 -0.04 -9.18
N PHE A 40 8.08 0.96 -8.95
CA PHE A 40 8.41 1.95 -9.95
C PHE A 40 9.05 1.32 -11.19
N ILE A 41 9.94 0.34 -10.98
CA ILE A 41 10.54 -0.42 -12.08
C ILE A 41 9.44 -1.16 -12.88
N ALA A 42 8.50 -1.81 -12.19
CA ALA A 42 7.40 -2.52 -12.83
C ALA A 42 6.47 -1.56 -13.62
N ILE A 43 6.13 -0.40 -13.05
CA ILE A 43 5.35 0.65 -13.70
C ILE A 43 6.05 1.10 -14.99
N ILE A 44 7.35 1.44 -14.92
CA ILE A 44 8.14 1.82 -16.10
C ILE A 44 8.12 0.71 -17.17
N ALA A 45 8.32 -0.55 -16.76
CA ALA A 45 8.29 -1.68 -17.67
C ALA A 45 6.93 -1.85 -18.37
N ILE A 46 5.82 -1.71 -17.63
CA ILE A 46 4.46 -1.74 -18.21
C ILE A 46 4.30 -0.61 -19.22
N GLY A 47 4.81 0.59 -18.94
CA GLY A 47 4.77 1.71 -19.87
C GLY A 47 5.47 1.40 -21.20
N PHE A 48 6.63 0.75 -21.16
CA PHE A 48 7.33 0.30 -22.37
C PHE A 48 6.52 -0.76 -23.15
N VAL A 49 5.91 -1.72 -22.44
CA VAL A 49 5.05 -2.74 -23.06
C VAL A 49 3.86 -2.09 -23.75
N LEU A 50 3.14 -1.19 -23.07
CA LEU A 50 1.98 -0.49 -23.63
C LEU A 50 2.36 0.37 -24.84
N LYS A 51 3.50 1.06 -24.77
CA LYS A 51 4.04 1.82 -25.92
C LYS A 51 4.34 0.90 -27.11
N GLY A 52 4.91 -0.28 -26.86
CA GLY A 52 5.16 -1.28 -27.91
C GLY A 52 3.86 -1.80 -28.53
N LEU A 53 2.86 -2.13 -27.71
CA LEU A 53 1.55 -2.57 -28.17
C LEU A 53 0.87 -1.51 -29.05
N ALA A 54 0.93 -0.24 -28.66
CA ALA A 54 0.38 0.87 -29.45
C ALA A 54 1.08 1.08 -30.80
N ALA A 55 2.29 0.55 -30.98
CA ALA A 55 3.00 0.61 -32.26
C ALA A 55 2.61 -0.52 -33.22
N ILE A 56 2.10 -1.64 -32.71
CA ILE A 56 1.87 -2.86 -33.51
C ILE A 56 0.39 -3.25 -33.63
N ILE A 57 -0.48 -2.80 -32.72
CA ILE A 57 -1.92 -3.12 -32.73
C ILE A 57 -2.70 -1.97 -33.40
N PRO A 58 -3.29 -2.19 -34.58
CA PRO A 58 -4.15 -1.20 -35.21
C PRO A 58 -5.35 -0.88 -34.31
N GLY A 59 -5.62 0.41 -34.10
CA GLY A 59 -6.73 0.89 -33.26
C GLY A 59 -6.39 1.06 -31.77
N PHE A 60 -5.24 0.58 -31.29
CA PHE A 60 -4.76 0.90 -29.94
C PHE A 60 -3.85 2.14 -29.99
N THR A 61 -4.44 3.32 -29.75
CA THR A 61 -3.73 4.59 -29.89
C THR A 61 -2.74 4.83 -28.75
N ARG A 62 -1.78 5.74 -28.98
CA ARG A 62 -0.83 6.17 -27.93
C ARG A 62 -1.55 6.83 -26.76
N ASP A 63 -2.63 7.56 -27.01
CA ASP A 63 -3.43 8.20 -25.97
C ASP A 63 -4.12 7.14 -25.10
N ALA A 64 -4.76 6.15 -25.72
CA ALA A 64 -5.38 5.04 -25.00
C ALA A 64 -4.35 4.23 -24.17
N ALA A 65 -3.12 4.07 -24.69
CA ALA A 65 -2.02 3.46 -23.95
C ALA A 65 -1.56 4.33 -22.77
N GLY A 66 -1.56 5.66 -22.93
CA GLY A 66 -1.26 6.63 -21.89
C GLY A 66 -2.28 6.59 -20.74
N ASP A 67 -3.56 6.67 -21.07
CA ASP A 67 -4.66 6.61 -20.09
C ASP A 67 -4.64 5.31 -19.30
N LEU A 68 -4.41 4.19 -19.99
CA LEU A 68 -4.31 2.88 -19.35
C LEU A 68 -3.06 2.79 -18.46
N MET A 69 -1.94 3.35 -18.90
CA MET A 69 -0.70 3.40 -18.13
C MET A 69 -0.88 4.20 -16.84
N GLU A 70 -1.55 5.35 -16.91
CA GLU A 70 -1.84 6.18 -15.74
C GLU A 70 -2.69 5.41 -14.72
N ALA A 71 -3.80 4.81 -15.17
CA ALA A 71 -4.70 4.06 -14.29
C ALA A 71 -4.02 2.83 -13.66
N LEU A 72 -3.24 2.07 -14.43
CA LEU A 72 -2.49 0.92 -13.94
C LEU A 72 -1.36 1.35 -12.99
N GLY A 73 -0.61 2.40 -13.34
CA GLY A 73 0.49 2.93 -12.55
C GLY A 73 0.02 3.43 -11.20
N ALA A 74 -1.03 4.25 -11.18
CA ALA A 74 -1.68 4.70 -9.95
C ALA A 74 -2.17 3.50 -9.12
N SER A 75 -2.80 2.52 -9.75
CA SER A 75 -3.34 1.36 -9.03
C SER A 75 -2.25 0.52 -8.35
N LEU A 76 -1.14 0.25 -9.04
CA LEU A 76 0.01 -0.50 -8.49
C LEU A 76 0.72 0.27 -7.39
N PHE A 77 0.90 1.59 -7.58
CA PHE A 77 1.44 2.47 -6.55
C PHE A 77 0.59 2.41 -5.28
N PHE A 78 -0.73 2.49 -5.40
CA PHE A 78 -1.63 2.45 -4.25
C PHE A 78 -1.66 1.09 -3.53
N ILE A 79 -1.66 -0.05 -4.25
CA ILE A 79 -1.56 -1.38 -3.62
C ILE A 79 -0.39 -1.42 -2.64
N TRP A 80 0.78 -0.98 -3.11
CA TRP A 80 2.00 -1.00 -2.31
C TRP A 80 2.06 0.12 -1.28
N GLY A 81 1.51 1.29 -1.58
CA GLY A 81 1.38 2.42 -0.67
C GLY A 81 0.59 2.05 0.59
N MET A 82 -0.52 1.30 0.46
CA MET A 82 -1.30 0.84 1.62
C MET A 82 -0.47 -0.06 2.55
N ARG A 83 0.32 -0.96 1.98
CA ARG A 83 1.23 -1.82 2.76
C ARG A 83 2.36 -1.02 3.41
N PHE A 84 2.89 -0.02 2.72
CA PHE A 84 3.88 0.89 3.26
C PHE A 84 3.33 1.66 4.47
N ILE A 85 2.11 2.21 4.39
CA ILE A 85 1.45 2.92 5.49
C ILE A 85 1.31 2.00 6.72
N LEU A 86 0.80 0.78 6.55
CA LEU A 86 0.62 -0.16 7.67
C LEU A 86 1.93 -0.44 8.40
N VAL A 87 3.00 -0.73 7.66
CA VAL A 87 4.29 -1.03 8.30
C VAL A 87 4.97 0.23 8.82
N GLY A 88 4.82 1.36 8.15
CA GLY A 88 5.28 2.67 8.64
C GLY A 88 4.67 2.98 10.01
N LEU A 89 3.37 2.78 10.18
CA LEU A 89 2.68 2.94 11.47
C LEU A 89 3.23 1.99 12.53
N CYS A 90 3.32 0.68 12.24
CA CYS A 90 3.89 -0.29 13.18
C CYS A 90 5.33 0.07 13.58
N ASN A 91 6.14 0.55 12.64
CA ASN A 91 7.53 0.90 12.90
C ASN A 91 7.68 2.19 13.71
N MET A 92 6.82 3.19 13.44
CA MET A 92 6.77 4.41 14.23
C MET A 92 6.44 4.11 15.70
N PHE A 93 5.36 3.38 15.96
CA PHE A 93 4.97 3.00 17.32
C PHE A 93 5.98 2.05 17.97
N GLY A 94 6.51 1.07 17.23
CA GLY A 94 7.55 0.18 17.72
C GLY A 94 8.80 0.93 18.19
N ASN A 95 9.28 1.90 17.40
CA ASN A 95 10.43 2.73 17.78
C ASN A 95 10.15 3.59 19.02
N ILE A 96 8.93 4.13 19.17
CA ILE A 96 8.52 4.87 20.37
C ILE A 96 8.56 3.94 21.60
N MET A 97 8.01 2.72 21.48
CA MET A 97 8.04 1.73 22.56
C MET A 97 9.47 1.34 22.94
N ASP A 98 10.34 1.10 21.95
CA ASP A 98 11.74 0.75 22.18
C ASP A 98 12.52 1.90 22.83
N PHE A 99 12.25 3.15 22.43
CA PHE A 99 12.83 4.33 23.07
C PHE A 99 12.45 4.41 24.54
N HIS A 100 11.16 4.28 24.86
CA HIS A 100 10.72 4.30 26.26
C HIS A 100 11.27 3.12 27.06
N LYS A 101 11.34 1.94 26.46
CA LYS A 101 11.94 0.77 27.12
C LYS A 101 13.40 0.99 27.49
N LYS A 102 14.17 1.67 26.63
CA LYS A 102 15.60 1.91 26.82
C LYS A 102 15.90 3.11 27.72
N TYR A 103 15.13 4.19 27.60
CA TYR A 103 15.46 5.48 28.22
C TYR A 103 14.47 5.95 29.28
N ASN A 104 13.29 5.33 29.41
CA ASN A 104 12.21 5.72 30.32
C ASN A 104 11.49 4.50 30.92
N ALA A 105 12.26 3.57 31.50
CA ALA A 105 11.78 2.25 31.90
C ALA A 105 10.59 2.28 32.89
N ASP A 106 10.58 3.23 33.83
CA ASP A 106 9.47 3.38 34.80
C ASP A 106 8.16 3.73 34.12
N ASN A 107 8.19 4.68 33.19
CA ASN A 107 7.01 5.07 32.41
C ASN A 107 6.59 3.91 31.49
N TYR A 108 7.55 3.29 30.79
CA TYR A 108 7.29 2.12 29.94
C TYR A 108 6.53 1.03 30.71
N ARG A 109 6.95 0.71 31.94
CA ARG A 109 6.28 -0.31 32.77
C ARG A 109 4.83 0.07 33.11
N ARG A 110 4.54 1.36 33.30
CA ARG A 110 3.18 1.85 33.61
C ARG A 110 2.22 1.76 32.42
N PHE A 111 2.65 2.16 31.23
CA PHE A 111 1.73 2.25 30.08
C PHE A 111 1.78 1.06 29.11
N SER A 112 2.88 0.30 29.06
CA SER A 112 3.02 -0.82 28.12
C SER A 112 1.91 -1.89 28.23
N PRO A 113 1.34 -2.23 29.40
CA PRO A 113 0.24 -3.20 29.46
C PRO A 113 -1.00 -2.70 28.71
N ALA A 114 -1.33 -1.42 28.88
CA ALA A 114 -2.48 -0.80 28.21
C ALA A 114 -2.26 -0.74 26.69
N ILE A 115 -1.08 -0.30 26.26
CA ILE A 115 -0.72 -0.23 24.83
C ILE A 115 -0.74 -1.61 24.19
N ASN A 116 -0.16 -2.64 24.83
CA ASN A 116 -0.13 -4.00 24.31
C ASN A 116 -1.54 -4.60 24.14
N LYS A 117 -2.48 -4.23 25.01
CA LYS A 117 -3.89 -4.64 24.89
C LYS A 117 -4.61 -3.91 23.74
N LEU A 118 -4.30 -2.63 23.52
CA LEU A 118 -4.95 -1.80 22.49
C LEU A 118 -4.36 -2.00 21.08
N ALA A 119 -3.08 -2.34 20.97
CA ALA A 119 -2.36 -2.42 19.70
C ALA A 119 -3.06 -3.31 18.64
N PRO A 120 -3.53 -4.53 18.96
CA PRO A 120 -4.24 -5.36 17.99
C PRO A 120 -5.52 -4.72 17.48
N GLY A 121 -6.30 -4.08 18.37
CA GLY A 121 -7.53 -3.38 18.00
C GLY A 121 -7.27 -2.16 17.12
N LEU A 122 -6.27 -1.35 17.47
CA LEU A 122 -5.86 -0.21 16.67
C LEU A 122 -5.34 -0.64 15.28
N PHE A 123 -4.64 -1.77 15.20
CA PHE A 123 -4.18 -2.30 13.91
C PHE A 123 -5.33 -2.75 13.02
N ILE A 124 -6.34 -3.43 13.59
CA ILE A 124 -7.58 -3.78 12.86
C ILE A 124 -8.31 -2.50 12.41
N PHE A 125 -8.42 -1.51 13.29
CA PHE A 125 -9.05 -0.23 12.96
C PHE A 125 -8.34 0.47 11.79
N SER A 126 -6.99 0.50 11.78
CA SER A 126 -6.22 1.02 10.65
C SER A 126 -6.50 0.25 9.36
N LYS A 127 -6.60 -1.09 9.39
CA LYS A 127 -6.96 -1.89 8.22
C LYS A 127 -8.34 -1.52 7.65
N VAL A 128 -9.32 -1.28 8.51
CA VAL A 128 -10.66 -0.85 8.10
C VAL A 128 -10.61 0.51 7.41
N ILE A 129 -9.92 1.50 8.01
CA ILE A 129 -9.76 2.82 7.39
C ILE A 129 -9.10 2.72 6.02
N LEU A 130 -8.00 1.95 5.91
CA LEU A 130 -7.31 1.78 4.63
C LEU A 130 -8.16 1.02 3.61
N SER A 131 -9.01 0.09 4.05
CA SER A 131 -9.96 -0.61 3.17
C SER A 131 -10.99 0.37 2.60
N LEU A 132 -11.58 1.22 3.45
CA LEU A 132 -12.53 2.25 3.01
C LEU A 132 -11.86 3.29 2.09
N GLY A 133 -10.66 3.75 2.45
CA GLY A 133 -9.87 4.65 1.60
C GLY A 133 -9.54 4.03 0.24
N SER A 134 -9.25 2.73 0.19
CA SER A 134 -8.99 2.01 -1.07
C SER A 134 -10.20 2.00 -1.98
N ILE A 135 -11.43 1.86 -1.44
CA ILE A 135 -12.66 1.95 -2.25
C ILE A 135 -12.76 3.32 -2.93
N VAL A 136 -12.57 4.40 -2.17
CA VAL A 136 -12.64 5.77 -2.69
C VAL A 136 -11.57 6.02 -3.75
N ILE A 137 -10.33 5.60 -3.50
CA ILE A 137 -9.22 5.78 -4.44
C ILE A 137 -9.47 5.02 -5.75
N TYR A 138 -9.84 3.74 -5.69
CA TYR A 138 -10.07 2.96 -6.91
C TYR A 138 -11.32 3.41 -7.67
N TYR A 139 -12.33 3.92 -6.95
CA TYR A 139 -13.46 4.59 -7.58
C TYR A 139 -12.98 5.78 -8.41
N GLY A 140 -12.12 6.64 -7.83
CA GLY A 140 -11.51 7.77 -8.54
C GLY A 140 -10.70 7.36 -9.77
N ILE A 141 -9.86 6.33 -9.64
CA ILE A 141 -8.99 5.87 -10.74
C ILE A 141 -9.78 5.27 -11.89
N TRP A 142 -10.76 4.40 -11.60
CA TRP A 142 -11.37 3.55 -12.61
C TRP A 142 -12.79 3.93 -13.02
N LEU A 143 -13.55 4.60 -12.16
CA LEU A 143 -14.99 4.82 -12.35
C LEU A 143 -15.38 6.29 -12.47
N ALA A 144 -14.59 7.21 -11.92
CA ALA A 144 -14.85 8.65 -11.98
C ALA A 144 -14.25 9.34 -13.22
N ASN A 145 -13.41 8.63 -13.98
CA ASN A 145 -12.79 9.08 -15.23
C ASN A 145 -13.42 8.38 -16.44
#